data_AF-A0AAU5SZF4-F1
#
_entry.id   AF-A0AAU5SZF4-F1
#
_cell.length_a   1.000
_cell.length_b   1.000
_cell.length_c   1.000
_cell.angle_alpha   90.00
_cell.angle_beta   90.00
_cell.angle_gamma   90.00
#
_symmetry.space_group_name_H-M   'P 1'
#
loop_
_entity.id
_entity.type
_entity.pdbx_description
1 polymer ?
#
loop_
_entity_poly.entity_id
_entity_poly.type
_entity_poly.pdbx_seq_one_letter_code
_entity_poly.pdbx_strand_id
1 'polypeptide(L)'
;MHYSKVQGAFPDLVAAAEAQLPAGLVLDGELLAWDVEAGALSFEGLQRRAAAHPRGAPALAKRLPAFFVAFGVLQLDGRELLDLPYV
;
A
#
# COMPACT_ATOMS: atom_id res chain seq x y z
N MET A 1 -3.54 -12.26 -15.68
CA MET A 1 -3.67 -11.62 -14.34
C MET A 1 -4.33 -10.27 -14.53
N HIS A 2 -5.37 -9.97 -13.75
CA HIS A 2 -6.05 -8.67 -13.80
C HIS A 2 -5.55 -7.83 -12.63
N TYR A 3 -4.75 -6.79 -12.93
CA TYR A 3 -4.30 -5.84 -11.92
C TYR A 3 -5.32 -4.72 -11.81
N SER A 4 -5.76 -4.41 -10.59
CA SER A 4 -6.67 -3.30 -10.31
C SER A 4 -5.93 -2.18 -9.60
N LYS A 5 -6.19 -0.94 -10.00
CA LYS A 5 -5.67 0.24 -9.30
C LYS A 5 -6.46 0.45 -8.02
N VAL A 6 -5.77 0.51 -6.89
CA VAL A 6 -6.39 0.65 -5.55
C VAL A 6 -6.10 1.99 -4.88
N GLN A 7 -5.30 2.88 -5.50
CA GLN A 7 -4.87 4.15 -4.90
C GLN A 7 -6.00 5.01 -4.30
N GLY A 8 -7.20 5.01 -4.91
CA GLY A 8 -8.35 5.78 -4.41
C GLY A 8 -8.89 5.29 -3.07
N ALA A 9 -8.66 4.01 -2.74
CA ALA A 9 -9.02 3.42 -1.45
C ALA A 9 -7.96 3.67 -0.36
N PHE A 10 -6.71 3.96 -0.74
CA PHE A 10 -5.56 4.08 0.17
C PHE A 10 -4.85 5.44 0.07
N PRO A 11 -5.54 6.57 0.32
CA PRO A 11 -4.97 7.91 0.16
C PRO A 11 -3.82 8.22 1.14
N ASP A 12 -3.83 7.63 2.33
CA ASP A 12 -2.74 7.63 3.31
C ASP A 12 -1.46 7.01 2.75
N LEU A 13 -1.56 5.87 2.07
CA LEU A 13 -0.40 5.22 1.43
C LEU A 13 0.12 6.01 0.25
N VAL A 14 -0.77 6.59 -0.56
CA VAL A 14 -0.37 7.48 -1.66
C VAL A 14 0.42 8.67 -1.12
N ALA A 15 -0.10 9.35 -0.10
CA ALA A 15 0.59 10.47 0.54
C ALA A 15 1.93 10.06 1.16
N ALA A 16 2.01 8.89 1.80
CA ALA A 16 3.26 8.38 2.35
C ALA A 16 4.30 8.08 1.25
N ALA A 17 3.87 7.43 0.17
CA ALA A 17 4.73 7.11 -0.96
C ALA A 17 5.26 8.39 -1.65
N GLU A 18 4.40 9.38 -1.91
CA GLU A 18 4.80 10.66 -2.50
C GLU A 18 5.80 11.42 -1.63
N ALA A 19 5.68 11.33 -0.30
CA ALA A 19 6.56 12.03 0.62
C ALA A 19 7.90 11.32 0.85
N GLN A 20 7.95 9.99 0.70
CA GLN A 20 9.08 9.18 1.19
C GLN A 20 9.85 8.45 0.10
N LEU A 21 9.24 8.18 -1.06
CA LEU A 21 9.82 7.33 -2.10
C LEU A 21 10.29 8.15 -3.32
N PRO A 22 11.44 7.79 -3.91
CA PRO A 22 11.91 8.41 -5.15
C PRO A 22 11.03 8.03 -6.36
N ALA A 23 11.02 8.90 -7.36
CA ALA A 23 10.37 8.62 -8.64
C ALA A 23 11.04 7.45 -9.38
N GLY A 24 10.27 6.67 -10.12
CA GLY A 24 10.79 5.54 -10.90
C GLY A 24 11.10 4.27 -10.09
N LEU A 25 10.71 4.22 -8.82
CA LEU A 25 10.77 3.02 -7.98
C LEU A 25 9.54 2.13 -8.19
N VAL A 26 9.73 0.82 -8.30
CA VAL A 26 8.67 -0.19 -8.24
C VAL A 26 9.03 -1.20 -7.15
N LEU A 27 8.12 -1.36 -6.18
CA LEU A 27 8.29 -2.27 -5.04
C LEU A 27 7.26 -3.40 -5.12
N ASP A 28 7.66 -4.56 -4.63
CA ASP A 28 6.75 -5.65 -4.28
C ASP A 28 6.61 -5.73 -2.76
N GLY A 29 5.41 -6.02 -2.29
CA GLY A 29 5.09 -5.90 -0.87
C GLY A 29 3.66 -6.26 -0.51
N GLU A 30 3.40 -6.27 0.79
CA GLU A 30 2.09 -6.57 1.36
C GLU A 30 1.45 -5.32 1.99
N LEU A 31 0.13 -5.20 1.83
CA LEU A 31 -0.65 -4.19 2.55
C LEU A 31 -1.16 -4.75 3.87
N LEU A 32 -0.98 -3.98 4.94
CA LEU A 32 -1.48 -4.30 6.26
C LEU A 32 -2.42 -3.18 6.72
N ALA A 33 -3.53 -3.52 7.38
CA ALA A 33 -4.38 -2.54 8.06
C ALA A 33 -4.30 -2.76 9.57
N TRP A 34 -4.14 -1.66 10.31
CA TRP A 34 -4.17 -1.68 11.77
C TRP A 34 -5.52 -1.16 12.26
N ASP A 35 -6.24 -1.94 13.04
CA ASP A 35 -7.46 -1.48 13.69
C ASP A 35 -7.11 -0.74 14.98
N VAL A 36 -7.32 0.58 14.97
CA VAL A 36 -6.97 1.46 16.10
C VAL A 36 -7.83 1.14 17.34
N GLU A 37 -9.08 0.71 17.14
CA GLU A 37 -9.99 0.38 18.25
C GLU A 37 -9.66 -0.98 18.84
N ALA A 38 -9.38 -1.97 18.00
CA ALA A 38 -9.01 -3.32 18.45
C ALA A 38 -7.55 -3.42 18.93
N GLY A 39 -6.68 -2.48 18.52
CA GLY A 39 -5.26 -2.51 18.83
C GLY A 39 -4.51 -3.67 18.19
N ALA A 40 -4.91 -4.07 16.97
CA ALA A 40 -4.36 -5.24 16.28
C ALA A 40 -4.39 -5.09 14.76
N LEU A 41 -3.61 -5.92 14.06
CA LEU A 41 -3.73 -6.09 12.61
C LEU A 41 -5.08 -6.71 12.25
N SER A 42 -5.71 -6.21 11.19
CA SER A 42 -7.04 -6.62 10.77
C SER A 42 -7.11 -6.87 9.27
N PHE A 43 -7.16 -8.15 8.88
CA PHE A 43 -7.39 -8.53 7.48
C PHE A 43 -8.78 -8.10 6.99
N GLU A 44 -9.80 -8.23 7.82
CA GLU A 44 -11.13 -7.70 7.52
C GLU A 44 -11.09 -6.19 7.31
N GLY A 45 -10.35 -5.46 8.15
CA GLY A 45 -10.13 -4.03 8.01
C GLY A 45 -9.49 -3.68 6.66
N LEU A 46 -8.49 -4.44 6.23
CA LEU A 46 -7.87 -4.29 4.92
C LEU A 46 -8.87 -4.52 3.78
N GLN A 47 -9.70 -5.56 3.85
CA GLN A 47 -10.74 -5.82 2.86
C GLN A 47 -11.76 -4.68 2.79
N ARG A 48 -12.19 -4.15 3.94
CA ARG A 48 -13.08 -2.97 4.01
C ARG A 48 -12.45 -1.74 3.38
N ARG A 49 -11.14 -1.53 3.58
CA ARG A 49 -10.38 -0.45 2.93
C ARG A 49 -10.37 -0.63 1.42
N ALA A 50 -10.03 -1.82 0.92
CA ALA A 50 -9.98 -2.12 -0.51
C ALA A 50 -11.33 -1.94 -1.22
N ALA A 51 -12.45 -2.21 -0.53
CA ALA A 51 -13.80 -2.01 -1.06
C ALA A 51 -14.33 -0.56 -0.91
N ALA A 52 -13.59 0.33 -0.24
CA ALA A 52 -14.08 1.67 0.07
C ALA A 52 -14.14 2.56 -1.17
N HIS A 53 -15.25 3.29 -1.31
CA HIS A 53 -15.35 4.33 -2.33
C HIS A 53 -14.38 5.49 -2.01
N PRO A 54 -13.72 6.14 -3.00
CA PRO A 54 -12.71 7.17 -2.75
C PRO A 54 -13.16 8.31 -1.83
N ARG A 55 -14.44 8.69 -1.88
CA ARG A 55 -15.02 9.72 -0.99
C ARG A 55 -14.99 9.35 0.50
N GLY A 56 -15.12 8.06 0.84
CA GLY A 56 -15.11 7.56 2.22
C GLY A 56 -13.74 7.09 2.71
N ALA A 57 -12.81 6.86 1.78
CA ALA A 57 -11.48 6.33 2.07
C ALA A 57 -10.69 7.16 3.11
N PRO A 58 -10.66 8.50 3.08
CA PRO A 58 -9.93 9.29 4.08
C PRO A 58 -10.46 9.12 5.51
N ALA A 59 -11.77 8.96 5.69
CA ALA A 59 -12.35 8.74 7.02
C ALA A 59 -12.02 7.34 7.53
N LEU A 60 -12.08 6.34 6.65
CA LEU A 60 -11.74 4.97 7.00
C LEU A 60 -10.25 4.80 7.32
N ALA A 61 -9.36 5.50 6.61
CA ALA A 61 -7.91 5.51 6.86
C ALA A 61 -7.54 5.97 8.28
N LYS A 62 -8.35 6.83 8.90
CA LYS A 62 -8.10 7.28 10.29
C LYS A 62 -8.35 6.18 11.32
N ARG A 63 -9.33 5.31 11.07
CA ARG A 63 -9.70 4.18 11.96
C ARG A 63 -8.92 2.92 11.65
N LEU A 64 -8.62 2.72 10.36
CA LEU A 64 -7.92 1.57 9.80
C LEU A 64 -6.73 2.04 8.95
N PRO A 65 -5.72 2.71 9.56
CA PRO A 65 -4.53 3.12 8.84
C PRO A 65 -3.87 1.92 8.17
N ALA A 66 -3.46 2.12 6.92
CA ALA A 66 -2.79 1.09 6.15
C ALA A 66 -1.28 1.32 6.15
N PHE A 67 -0.53 0.22 6.06
CA PHE A 67 0.92 0.18 5.95
C PHE A 67 1.29 -0.67 4.74
N PHE A 68 2.34 -0.28 4.03
CA PHE A 68 2.95 -1.10 2.99
C PHE A 68 4.27 -1.63 3.51
N VAL A 69 4.41 -2.96 3.52
CA VAL A 69 5.63 -3.64 3.91
C VAL A 69 6.27 -4.21 2.65
N ALA A 70 7.31 -3.53 2.18
CA ALA A 70 8.07 -3.96 1.01
C ALA A 70 8.95 -5.17 1.35
N PHE A 71 8.99 -6.15 0.46
CA PHE A 71 9.92 -7.28 0.52
C PHE A 71 10.68 -7.49 -0.80
N GLY A 72 10.44 -6.68 -1.83
CA GLY A 72 11.16 -6.75 -3.09
C GLY A 72 11.26 -5.39 -3.77
N VAL A 73 12.37 -5.18 -4.49
CA VAL A 73 12.56 -4.02 -5.37
C VAL A 73 12.60 -4.53 -6.80
N LEU A 74 11.59 -4.17 -7.60
CA LEU A 74 11.45 -4.63 -8.98
C LEU A 74 12.07 -3.64 -9.97
N GLN A 75 12.11 -2.36 -9.60
CA GLN A 75 12.70 -1.30 -10.41
C GLN A 75 13.26 -0.20 -9.51
N LEU A 76 14.44 0.34 -9.83
CA LEU A 76 15.04 1.51 -9.18
C LEU A 76 15.55 2.47 -10.25
N ASP A 77 15.25 3.77 -10.10
CA ASP A 77 15.62 4.82 -11.06
C ASP A 77 15.24 4.48 -12.52
N GLY A 78 14.09 3.82 -12.71
CA GLY A 78 13.62 3.41 -14.04
C GLY A 78 14.31 2.17 -14.62
N ARG A 79 15.23 1.53 -13.89
CA ARG A 79 15.90 0.28 -14.31
C ARG A 79 15.28 -0.93 -13.64
N GLU A 80 14.84 -1.88 -14.44
CA GLU A 80 14.29 -3.16 -13.99
C GLU A 80 15.37 -4.03 -13.32
N LEU A 81 15.01 -4.69 -12.23
CA LEU A 81 15.91 -5.51 -11.41
C LEU A 81 15.48 -6.99 -11.35
N LEU A 82 14.48 -7.40 -12.14
CA LEU A 82 13.87 -8.75 -12.06
C LEU A 82 14.86 -9.90 -12.37
N ASP A 83 15.92 -9.62 -13.11
CA ASP A 83 16.95 -10.61 -13.47
C ASP A 83 18.08 -10.74 -12.44
N LEU A 84 18.07 -9.90 -11.40
CA LEU A 84 19.07 -9.94 -10.34
C LEU A 84 18.68 -10.96 -9.27
N PRO A 85 19.66 -11.67 -8.68
CA PRO A 85 19.38 -12.54 -7.56
C PRO A 85 18.90 -11.72 -6.35
N TYR A 86 17.98 -12.31 -5.58
CA TYR A 86 17.67 -11.79 -4.25
C TYR A 86 18.87 -12.03 -3.33
N VAL A 87 19.31 -10.98 -2.64
CA VAL A 87 20.48 -11.02 -1.73
C VAL A 87 20.06 -11.00 -0.27
#